data_AF-A0A0F9RX62-F1
#
_entry.id   AF-A0A0F9RX62-F1
#
_cell.length_a   1.000
_cell.length_b   1.000
_cell.length_c   1.000
_cell.angle_alpha   90.00
_cell.angle_beta   90.00
_cell.angle_gamma   90.00
#
_symmetry.space_group_name_H-M   'P 1'
#
loop_
_entity.id
_entity.type
_entity.pdbx_description
1 polymer ?
#
loop_
_entity_poly.entity_id
_entity_poly.type
_entity_poly.pdbx_seq_one_letter_code
_entity_poly.pdbx_strand_id
1 'polypeptide(L)'
;MGISIFGSSCSCSPSTTIIEKVVEKVKEVIKPNPDPTNFQILKTHWAGDYLAAEVFYPDCTNYEGRKILVYNSNKRKIYKAKFLDPHFCEGDHISPIARFEPTGFGWDMALMLIDQLADISDTNN
;
A
#
# COMPACT_ATOMS: atom_id res chain seq x y z
N MET A 1 7.27 79.14 37.95
CA MET A 1 8.48 78.36 38.28
C MET A 1 8.05 76.93 38.52
N GLY A 2 8.71 75.96 37.88
CA GLY A 2 8.40 74.54 38.03
C GLY A 2 8.54 73.78 36.72
N ILE A 3 9.78 73.55 36.32
CA ILE A 3 10.18 72.70 35.20
C ILE A 3 10.08 71.25 35.69
N SER A 4 9.54 70.33 34.89
CA SER A 4 9.92 68.92 35.01
C SER A 4 9.91 68.27 33.63
N ILE A 5 11.06 67.66 33.34
CA ILE A 5 11.47 66.98 32.13
C ILE A 5 11.46 65.51 32.51
N PHE A 6 10.77 64.64 31.77
CA PHE A 6 11.12 63.22 31.74
C PHE A 6 10.71 62.62 30.40
N GLY A 7 11.72 62.17 29.66
CA GLY A 7 11.55 61.35 28.46
C GLY A 7 11.24 59.90 28.83
N SER A 8 10.69 59.18 27.86
CA SER A 8 10.93 57.75 27.70
C SER A 8 10.66 57.34 26.27
N SER A 9 11.74 56.84 25.67
CA SER A 9 11.80 56.14 24.39
C SER A 9 10.86 54.93 24.41
N CYS A 10 9.84 54.93 23.56
CA CYS A 10 9.06 53.72 23.29
C CYS A 10 9.70 52.98 22.10
N SER A 11 10.29 51.84 22.42
CA SER A 11 10.94 50.90 21.52
C SER A 11 9.99 50.32 20.48
N CYS A 12 10.48 50.20 19.25
CA CYS A 12 9.85 49.43 18.18
C CYS A 12 9.52 48.00 18.63
N SER A 13 8.36 47.49 18.21
CA SER A 13 8.17 46.07 17.93
C SER A 13 7.24 45.95 16.72
N PRO A 14 7.70 45.42 15.57
CA PRO A 14 6.82 45.11 14.47
C PRO A 14 5.90 43.95 14.89
N SER A 15 4.62 44.06 14.54
CA SER A 15 3.59 43.03 14.74
C SER A 15 3.94 41.74 14.00
N THR A 16 4.79 40.92 14.62
CA THR A 16 5.00 39.52 14.22
C THR A 16 3.91 38.67 14.84
N THR A 17 2.69 38.71 14.29
CA THR A 17 1.67 37.70 14.64
C THR A 17 0.65 37.48 13.53
N ILE A 18 1.12 37.36 12.29
CA ILE A 18 0.32 36.77 11.20
C ILE A 18 0.96 35.47 10.67
N ILE A 19 2.27 35.26 10.90
CA ILE A 19 2.99 34.13 10.30
C ILE A 19 2.77 32.79 11.04
N GLU A 20 2.45 32.80 12.34
CA GLU A 20 2.28 31.54 13.09
C GLU A 20 1.00 30.76 12.77
N LYS A 21 -0.02 31.40 12.17
CA LYS A 21 -1.31 30.73 11.89
C LYS A 21 -1.37 29.95 10.58
N VAL A 22 -0.31 29.94 9.77
CA VAL A 22 -0.29 29.26 8.46
C VAL A 22 0.42 27.90 8.51
N VAL A 23 1.16 27.61 9.58
CA VAL A 23 1.97 26.37 9.66
C VAL A 23 1.15 25.17 10.15
N GLU A 24 -0.02 25.39 10.74
CA GLU A 24 -0.85 24.31 11.23
C GLU A 24 -1.89 23.94 10.17
N LYS A 25 -1.78 22.70 9.66
CA LYS A 25 -2.84 21.95 8.96
C LYS A 25 -2.74 21.89 7.42
N VAL A 26 -1.55 21.58 6.91
CA VAL A 26 -1.45 20.64 5.77
C VAL A 26 -0.96 19.31 6.33
N LYS A 27 -1.87 18.55 6.96
CA LYS A 27 -1.66 17.09 7.05
C LYS A 27 -1.82 16.61 5.62
N GLU A 28 -0.72 16.42 4.91
CA GLU A 28 -0.76 15.66 3.67
C GLU A 28 -1.46 14.34 3.96
N VAL A 29 -2.58 14.10 3.29
CA VAL A 29 -3.27 12.81 3.31
C VAL A 29 -2.39 11.89 2.48
N ILE A 30 -1.33 11.38 3.10
CA ILE A 30 -0.51 10.32 2.53
C ILE A 30 -1.47 9.14 2.38
N LYS A 31 -1.88 8.82 1.15
CA LYS A 31 -2.58 7.56 0.89
C LYS A 31 -1.67 6.46 1.44
N PRO A 32 -2.14 5.57 2.32
CA PRO A 32 -1.32 4.47 2.80
C PRO A 32 -1.04 3.56 1.61
N ASN A 33 0.10 3.78 0.96
CA ASN A 33 0.59 2.86 -0.05
C ASN A 33 1.07 1.62 0.72
N PRO A 34 0.62 0.39 0.39
CA PRO A 34 1.15 -0.81 1.00
C PRO A 34 2.68 -0.79 0.94
N ASP A 35 3.35 -1.03 2.06
CA ASP A 35 4.75 -1.43 2.00
C ASP A 35 4.80 -2.88 1.46
N PRO A 36 5.32 -3.09 0.25
CA PRO A 36 5.38 -4.41 -0.38
C PRO A 36 6.34 -5.39 0.32
N THR A 37 7.10 -4.94 1.32
CA THR A 37 8.00 -5.77 2.15
C THR A 37 7.36 -6.21 3.48
N ASN A 38 6.28 -5.54 3.91
CA ASN A 38 5.56 -5.86 5.13
C ASN A 38 4.25 -6.59 4.80
N PHE A 39 4.35 -7.88 4.50
CA PHE A 39 3.19 -8.71 4.18
C PHE A 39 3.22 -10.05 4.91
N GLN A 40 2.03 -10.64 5.06
CA GLN A 40 1.84 -11.97 5.61
C GLN A 40 0.99 -12.78 4.64
N ILE A 41 1.46 -13.97 4.25
CA ILE A 41 0.68 -14.88 3.43
C ILE A 41 -0.26 -15.66 4.35
N LEU A 42 -1.57 -15.46 4.18
CA LEU A 42 -2.60 -16.13 4.98
C LEU A 42 -2.98 -17.48 4.40
N LYS A 43 -3.13 -17.56 3.07
CA LYS A 43 -3.60 -18.75 2.35
C LYS A 43 -2.93 -18.84 0.99
N THR A 44 -2.64 -20.06 0.52
CA THR A 44 -2.18 -20.31 -0.86
C THR A 44 -2.85 -21.53 -1.46
N HIS A 45 -3.05 -21.52 -2.77
CA HIS A 45 -3.45 -22.67 -3.58
C HIS A 45 -2.69 -22.64 -4.90
N TRP A 46 -2.38 -23.81 -5.46
CA TRP A 46 -1.60 -23.92 -6.69
C TRP A 46 -2.23 -24.94 -7.64
N ALA A 47 -2.17 -24.64 -8.94
CA ALA A 47 -2.60 -25.51 -10.03
C ALA A 47 -1.64 -25.28 -11.20
N GLY A 48 -0.96 -26.34 -11.67
CA GLY A 48 0.13 -26.22 -12.64
C GLY A 48 1.23 -25.25 -12.18
N ASP A 49 1.55 -24.28 -13.04
CA ASP A 49 2.50 -23.19 -12.75
C ASP A 49 1.83 -21.93 -12.14
N TYR A 50 0.54 -21.99 -11.86
CA TYR A 50 -0.24 -20.86 -11.33
C TYR A 50 -0.47 -21.00 -9.82
N LEU A 51 -0.55 -19.84 -9.15
CA LEU A 51 -0.73 -19.77 -7.70
C LEU A 51 -1.68 -18.64 -7.32
N ALA A 52 -2.69 -18.95 -6.50
CA ALA A 52 -3.51 -17.96 -5.81
C ALA A 52 -3.02 -17.81 -4.37
N ALA A 53 -2.86 -16.56 -3.91
CA ALA A 53 -2.45 -16.22 -2.56
C ALA A 53 -3.38 -15.18 -1.94
N GLU A 54 -3.83 -15.44 -0.71
CA GLU A 54 -4.41 -14.41 0.15
C GLU A 54 -3.27 -13.81 0.98
N VAL A 55 -3.03 -12.53 0.79
CA VAL A 55 -1.93 -11.78 1.41
C VAL A 55 -2.52 -10.65 2.23
N PHE A 56 -2.04 -10.53 3.46
CA PHE A 56 -2.37 -9.44 4.37
C PHE A 56 -1.22 -8.42 4.41
N TYR A 57 -1.55 -7.16 4.16
CA TYR A 57 -0.66 -6.01 4.26
C TYR A 57 -1.14 -5.17 5.45
N PRO A 58 -0.43 -5.20 6.60
CA PRO A 58 -0.85 -4.50 7.81
C PRO A 58 -1.01 -2.99 7.63
N ASP A 59 -0.25 -2.41 6.70
CA ASP A 59 -0.21 -0.97 6.44
C ASP A 59 -1.35 -0.50 5.51
N CYS A 60 -2.19 -1.40 5.01
CA CYS A 60 -3.32 -1.07 4.14
C CYS A 60 -4.62 -0.91 4.92
N THR A 61 -5.28 0.25 4.81
CA THR A 61 -6.61 0.48 5.39
C THR A 61 -7.77 -0.06 4.54
N ASN A 62 -7.52 -0.34 3.25
CA ASN A 62 -8.55 -0.84 2.34
C ASN A 62 -8.71 -2.36 2.50
N TYR A 63 -9.97 -2.81 2.62
CA TYR A 63 -10.34 -4.22 2.82
C TYR A 63 -9.58 -4.89 3.96
N GLU A 64 -9.37 -4.17 5.06
CA GLU A 64 -8.63 -4.67 6.22
C GLU A 64 -7.24 -5.20 5.84
N GLY A 65 -6.60 -4.61 4.85
CA GLY A 65 -5.26 -4.98 4.39
C GLY A 65 -5.18 -6.29 3.61
N ARG A 66 -6.27 -7.02 3.42
CA ARG A 66 -6.27 -8.30 2.72
C ARG A 66 -6.35 -8.09 1.21
N LYS A 67 -5.66 -8.95 0.46
CA LYS A 67 -5.66 -8.99 -0.99
C LYS A 67 -5.58 -10.42 -1.47
N ILE A 68 -6.35 -10.76 -2.50
CA ILE A 68 -6.22 -12.04 -3.19
C ILE A 68 -5.51 -11.77 -4.51
N LEU A 69 -4.35 -12.39 -4.68
CA LEU A 69 -3.43 -12.16 -5.78
C LEU A 69 -3.15 -13.49 -6.47
N VAL A 70 -3.21 -13.50 -7.80
CA VAL A 70 -2.89 -14.67 -8.62
C VAL A 70 -1.58 -14.42 -9.35
N TYR A 71 -0.71 -15.41 -9.39
CA TYR A 71 0.62 -15.36 -9.99
C TYR A 71 0.82 -16.50 -10.99
N ASN A 72 1.59 -16.25 -12.03
CA ASN A 72 2.21 -17.29 -12.86
C ASN A 72 3.63 -17.53 -12.33
N SER A 73 3.77 -18.35 -11.28
CA SER A 73 5.05 -18.58 -10.64
C SER A 73 5.08 -19.89 -9.87
N ASN A 74 6.22 -20.60 -9.96
CA ASN A 74 6.46 -21.79 -9.17
C ASN A 74 6.39 -21.49 -7.67
N LYS A 75 5.75 -22.39 -6.91
CA LYS A 75 5.61 -22.37 -5.44
C LYS A 75 6.84 -21.84 -4.70
N ARG A 76 8.05 -22.31 -5.06
CA ARG A 76 9.29 -21.96 -4.36
C ARG A 76 9.66 -20.48 -4.44
N LYS A 77 9.24 -19.77 -5.50
CA LYS A 77 9.52 -18.34 -5.69
C LYS A 77 8.69 -17.48 -4.74
N ILE A 78 7.41 -17.80 -4.55
CA ILE A 78 6.49 -17.03 -3.70
C ILE A 78 6.87 -17.15 -2.22
N TYR A 79 7.14 -18.35 -1.71
CA TYR A 79 7.55 -18.53 -0.31
C TYR A 79 8.91 -17.89 0.03
N LYS A 80 9.76 -17.66 -0.98
CA LYS A 80 11.06 -16.98 -0.82
C LYS A 80 11.00 -15.50 -1.19
N ALA A 81 9.86 -15.01 -1.66
CA ALA A 81 9.70 -13.63 -2.04
C ALA A 81 9.89 -12.76 -0.79
N LYS A 82 10.83 -11.83 -0.85
CA LYS A 82 11.00 -10.77 0.16
C LYS A 82 10.12 -9.55 -0.12
N PHE A 83 9.45 -9.58 -1.27
CA PHE A 83 8.71 -8.47 -1.84
C PHE A 83 7.56 -9.06 -2.65
N LEU A 84 6.34 -8.72 -2.26
CA LEU A 84 5.12 -9.08 -2.97
C LEU A 84 4.34 -7.79 -3.19
N ASP A 85 4.54 -7.17 -4.34
CA ASP A 85 3.81 -5.96 -4.70
C ASP A 85 2.41 -6.34 -5.24
N PRO A 86 1.34 -5.76 -4.69
CA PRO A 86 0.00 -5.96 -5.22
C PRO A 86 -0.26 -5.20 -6.53
N HIS A 87 0.67 -4.40 -7.05
CA HIS A 87 0.51 -3.69 -8.33
C HIS A 87 0.94 -4.53 -9.53
N PHE A 88 0.26 -4.33 -10.65
CA PHE A 88 0.68 -4.86 -11.94
C PHE A 88 1.92 -4.12 -12.42
N CYS A 89 3.00 -4.83 -12.71
CA CYS A 89 4.27 -4.26 -13.16
C CYS A 89 4.89 -5.13 -14.26
N GLU A 90 5.46 -4.51 -15.28
CA GLU A 90 6.16 -5.19 -16.39
C GLU A 90 7.68 -5.37 -16.14
N GLY A 91 8.11 -5.32 -14.88
CA GLY A 91 9.54 -5.38 -14.49
C GLY A 91 10.00 -6.73 -13.93
N ASP A 92 11.22 -6.76 -13.36
CA ASP A 92 11.88 -7.95 -12.79
C ASP A 92 11.23 -8.52 -11.51
N HIS A 93 10.11 -7.94 -11.05
CA HIS A 93 9.42 -8.36 -9.84
C HIS A 93 8.29 -9.34 -10.15
N ILE A 94 7.94 -10.18 -9.17
CA ILE A 94 6.82 -11.11 -9.30
C ILE A 94 5.52 -10.29 -9.27
N SER A 95 5.01 -9.95 -10.45
CA SER A 95 3.73 -9.25 -10.62
C SER A 95 2.58 -10.24 -10.61
N PRO A 96 1.44 -9.91 -9.97
CA PRO A 96 0.23 -10.69 -10.13
C PRO A 96 -0.27 -10.62 -11.58
N ILE A 97 -0.97 -11.66 -12.02
CA ILE A 97 -1.72 -11.69 -13.29
C ILE A 97 -3.20 -11.32 -13.10
N ALA A 98 -3.72 -11.51 -11.89
CA ALA A 98 -5.08 -11.13 -11.51
C ALA A 98 -5.15 -10.76 -10.03
N ARG A 99 -6.17 -9.96 -9.68
CA ARG A 99 -6.45 -9.50 -8.31
C ARG A 99 -7.93 -9.59 -8.06
N PHE A 100 -8.30 -10.13 -6.91
CA PHE A 100 -9.69 -10.29 -6.51
C PHE A 100 -9.96 -9.61 -5.17
N GLU A 101 -11.22 -9.26 -4.95
CA GLU A 101 -11.68 -8.77 -3.65
C GLU A 101 -11.43 -9.85 -2.59
N PRO A 102 -10.95 -9.52 -1.38
CA PRO A 102 -10.67 -10.50 -0.32
C PRO A 102 -11.94 -11.01 0.37
N THR A 103 -12.88 -11.54 -0.42
CA THR A 103 -14.10 -12.21 0.02
C THR A 103 -14.02 -13.70 -0.30
N GLY A 104 -14.91 -14.51 0.28
CA GLY A 104 -15.01 -15.92 -0.07
C GLY A 104 -15.25 -16.12 -1.58
N PHE A 105 -16.15 -15.32 -2.16
CA PHE A 105 -16.41 -15.34 -3.60
C PHE A 105 -15.19 -14.94 -4.44
N GLY A 106 -14.44 -13.91 -4.00
CA GLY A 106 -13.18 -13.54 -4.65
C GLY A 106 -12.12 -14.63 -4.60
N TRP A 107 -12.07 -15.39 -3.51
CA TRP A 107 -11.20 -16.56 -3.40
C TRP A 107 -11.62 -17.68 -4.35
N ASP A 108 -12.90 -18.00 -4.42
CA ASP A 108 -13.42 -19.03 -5.31
C ASP A 108 -13.16 -18.67 -6.79
N MET A 109 -13.35 -17.40 -7.17
CA MET A 109 -12.97 -16.93 -8.51
C MET A 109 -11.48 -17.07 -8.80
N ALA A 110 -10.61 -16.82 -7.81
CA ALA A 110 -9.17 -16.99 -7.97
C ALA A 110 -8.80 -18.46 -8.21
N LEU A 111 -9.44 -19.40 -7.50
CA LEU A 111 -9.25 -20.83 -7.70
C LEU A 111 -9.71 -21.27 -9.09
N MET A 112 -10.93 -20.87 -9.50
CA MET A 112 -11.45 -21.19 -10.83
C MET A 112 -10.51 -20.69 -11.94
N LEU A 113 -9.93 -19.49 -11.77
CA LEU A 113 -9.00 -18.94 -12.75
C LEU A 113 -7.74 -19.80 -12.87
N ILE A 114 -7.08 -20.13 -11.76
CA ILE A 114 -5.83 -20.90 -11.82
C ILE A 114 -6.03 -22.32 -12.33
N ASP A 115 -7.16 -22.95 -11.99
CA ASP A 115 -7.50 -24.29 -12.48
C ASP A 115 -7.71 -24.26 -14.00
N GLN A 116 -8.49 -23.30 -14.50
CA GLN A 116 -8.69 -23.14 -15.95
C GLN A 116 -7.39 -22.82 -16.70
N LEU A 117 -6.52 -21.98 -16.14
CA LEU A 117 -5.23 -21.67 -16.75
C LEU A 117 -4.31 -22.89 -16.77
N ALA A 118 -4.33 -23.73 -15.73
CA ALA A 118 -3.59 -24.99 -15.70
C ALA A 118 -4.09 -25.97 -16.79
N ASP A 119 -5.39 -26.16 -16.91
CA ASP A 119 -6.00 -27.04 -17.93
C ASP A 119 -5.63 -26.61 -19.37
N ILE A 120 -5.63 -25.29 -19.63
CA ILE A 120 -5.23 -24.73 -20.92
C ILE A 120 -3.74 -24.99 -21.18
N SER A 121 -2.88 -24.86 -20.16
CA SER A 121 -1.44 -25.09 -20.32
C SER A 121 -1.12 -26.56 -20.63
N ASP A 122 -1.88 -27.50 -20.08
CA ASP A 122 -1.72 -28.93 -20.34
C ASP A 122 -2.17 -29.34 -21.74
N THR A 123 -3.11 -28.61 -22.33
CA THR A 123 -3.63 -28.90 -23.68
C THR A 123 -2.70 -28.44 -24.81
N ASN A 124 -1.82 -27.47 -24.54
CA ASN A 124 -0.93 -26.86 -25.54
C ASN A 124 0.48 -27.47 -25.57
N ASN A 125 0.73 -28.52 -24.78
CA ASN A 125 2.00 -29.26 -24.68
C ASN A 125 1.86 -30.66 -25.29
#